data_AF-A0A494TCU2-F1
#
_entry.id   AF-A0A494TCU2-F1
#
_cell.length_a   1.000
_cell.length_b   1.000
_cell.length_c   1.000
_cell.angle_alpha   90.00
_cell.angle_beta   90.00
_cell.angle_gamma   90.00
#
_symmetry.space_group_name_H-M   'P 1'
#
loop_
_entity.id
_entity.type
_entity.pdbx_description
1 polymer ?
#
loop_
_entity_poly.entity_id
_entity_poly.type
_entity_poly.pdbx_seq_one_letter_code
_entity_poly.pdbx_strand_id
1 'polypeptide(L)'
;MAIYEIDDEVLNSEAAAGYFERADKRALMGLRATCEILGLPLPDYALRRKPGRTPAGDVMRAYAVDHPVPRPLTLAPRKEDAIPERIAAVRAANAARLNRAATLSV
;
A
#
# COMPACT_ATOMS: atom_id res chain seq x y z
N MET A 1 -36.35 16.10 -19.52
CA MET A 1 -35.35 15.36 -18.71
C MET A 1 -36.10 14.23 -18.03
N ALA A 2 -35.87 12.98 -18.46
CA ALA A 2 -36.51 11.82 -17.85
C ALA A 2 -35.68 11.39 -16.63
N ILE A 3 -36.34 11.24 -15.48
CA ILE A 3 -35.75 10.72 -14.26
C ILE A 3 -36.13 9.24 -14.23
N TYR A 4 -35.14 8.36 -14.26
CA TYR A 4 -35.33 6.92 -14.12
C TYR A 4 -34.99 6.55 -12.69
N GLU A 5 -35.92 5.89 -12.01
CA GLU A 5 -35.72 5.33 -10.68
C GLU A 5 -35.22 3.90 -10.82
N ILE A 6 -34.11 3.59 -10.15
CA ILE A 6 -33.45 2.29 -10.24
C ILE A 6 -33.39 1.70 -8.85
N ASP A 7 -33.96 0.51 -8.70
CA ASP A 7 -33.87 -0.30 -7.49
C ASP A 7 -32.55 -1.09 -7.49
N ASP A 8 -31.71 -0.83 -6.49
CA ASP A 8 -30.41 -1.47 -6.29
C ASP A 8 -30.36 -2.35 -5.02
N GLU A 9 -31.50 -2.64 -4.38
CA GLU A 9 -31.57 -3.39 -3.13
C GLU A 9 -30.90 -4.76 -3.23
N VAL A 10 -31.10 -5.44 -4.36
CA VAL A 10 -30.52 -6.77 -4.60
C VAL A 10 -29.00 -6.70 -4.67
N LEU A 11 -28.45 -5.65 -5.31
CA LEU A 11 -27.00 -5.46 -5.45
C LEU A 11 -26.34 -5.09 -4.12
N ASN A 12 -27.05 -4.34 -3.27
CA ASN A 12 -26.54 -3.94 -1.96
C ASN A 12 -26.85 -4.94 -0.83
N SER A 13 -27.48 -6.07 -1.14
CA SER A 13 -27.85 -7.08 -0.16
C SER A 13 -26.63 -7.81 0.44
N GLU A 14 -26.76 -8.25 1.71
CA GLU A 14 -25.73 -9.08 2.37
C GLU A 14 -25.49 -10.40 1.61
N ALA A 15 -26.52 -10.95 0.98
CA ALA A 15 -26.40 -12.17 0.19
C ALA A 15 -25.50 -11.95 -1.04
N ALA A 16 -25.66 -10.81 -1.75
CA ALA A 16 -24.79 -10.45 -2.86
C ALA A 16 -23.36 -10.20 -2.39
N ALA A 17 -23.18 -9.45 -1.30
CA ALA A 17 -21.86 -9.21 -0.71
C ALA A 17 -21.16 -10.54 -0.34
N GLY A 18 -21.85 -11.44 0.35
CA GLY A 18 -21.31 -12.74 0.76
C GLY A 18 -20.96 -13.67 -0.42
N TYR A 19 -21.69 -13.58 -1.53
CA TYR A 19 -21.32 -14.27 -2.76
C TYR A 19 -20.03 -13.69 -3.37
N PHE A 20 -19.96 -12.37 -3.53
CA PHE A 20 -18.84 -11.71 -4.20
C PHE A 20 -17.55 -11.66 -3.36
N GLU A 21 -17.63 -11.83 -2.05
CA GLU A 21 -16.45 -12.06 -1.20
C GLU A 21 -15.70 -13.34 -1.56
N ARG A 22 -16.42 -14.39 -1.98
CA ARG A 22 -15.86 -15.72 -2.28
C ARG A 22 -15.72 -15.97 -3.78
N ALA A 23 -16.39 -15.18 -4.62
CA ALA A 23 -16.37 -15.32 -6.06
C ALA A 23 -14.99 -15.04 -6.66
N ASP A 24 -14.77 -15.54 -7.88
CA ASP A 24 -13.59 -15.19 -8.67
C ASP A 24 -13.57 -13.68 -8.94
N LYS A 25 -12.38 -13.07 -8.87
CA LYS A 25 -12.14 -11.67 -9.26
C LYS A 25 -12.69 -11.34 -10.64
N ARG A 26 -12.71 -12.30 -11.57
CA ARG A 26 -13.29 -12.12 -12.91
C ARG A 26 -14.78 -11.78 -12.85
N ALA A 27 -15.53 -12.44 -11.96
CA ALA A 27 -16.96 -12.15 -11.76
C ALA A 27 -17.16 -10.74 -11.21
N LEU A 28 -16.32 -10.33 -10.24
CA LEU A 28 -16.35 -8.97 -9.68
C LEU A 28 -16.01 -7.89 -10.73
N MET A 29 -15.03 -8.15 -11.60
CA MET A 29 -14.70 -7.26 -12.71
C MET A 29 -15.83 -7.15 -13.72
N GLY A 30 -16.50 -8.26 -14.02
CA GLY A 30 -17.67 -8.30 -14.90
C GLY A 30 -18.82 -7.47 -14.34
N LEU A 31 -19.20 -7.72 -13.07
CA LEU A 31 -20.22 -6.94 -12.37
C LEU A 31 -19.93 -5.43 -12.46
N ARG A 32 -18.70 -5.05 -12.12
CA ARG A 32 -18.26 -3.66 -12.12
C ARG A 32 -18.37 -3.02 -13.51
N ALA A 33 -17.93 -3.72 -14.55
CA ALA A 33 -18.03 -3.23 -15.92
C ALA A 33 -19.50 -3.04 -16.34
N THR A 34 -20.38 -3.97 -15.97
CA THR A 34 -21.81 -3.88 -16.25
C THR A 34 -22.44 -2.67 -15.56
N CYS A 35 -22.16 -2.44 -14.28
CA CYS A 35 -22.66 -1.26 -13.56
C CYS A 35 -22.14 0.05 -14.19
N GLU A 36 -20.86 0.11 -14.57
CA GLU A 36 -20.28 1.29 -15.24
C GLU A 36 -20.95 1.56 -16.61
N ILE A 37 -21.22 0.53 -17.41
CA ILE A 37 -21.89 0.67 -18.73
C ILE A 37 -23.34 1.15 -18.56
N LEU A 38 -24.04 0.64 -17.55
CA LEU A 38 -25.44 0.97 -17.28
C LEU A 38 -25.60 2.29 -16.51
N GLY A 39 -24.51 2.91 -16.06
CA GLY A 39 -24.56 4.11 -15.22
C GLY A 39 -25.13 3.86 -13.82
N LEU A 40 -25.02 2.62 -13.34
CA LEU A 40 -25.50 2.21 -12.02
C LEU A 40 -24.47 2.55 -10.93
N PRO A 41 -24.93 2.87 -9.71
CA PRO A 41 -24.04 2.95 -8.56
C PRO A 41 -23.33 1.62 -8.33
N LEU A 42 -22.06 1.68 -7.95
CA LEU A 42 -21.27 0.49 -7.61
C LEU A 42 -21.47 0.18 -6.13
N PRO A 43 -21.76 -1.09 -5.77
CA PRO A 43 -21.80 -1.49 -4.37
C PRO A 43 -20.38 -1.47 -3.77
N ASP A 44 -20.28 -1.24 -2.46
CA ASP A 44 -19.02 -1.01 -1.75
C ASP A 44 -17.98 -2.12 -1.96
N TYR A 45 -18.45 -3.38 -1.99
CA TYR A 45 -17.59 -4.54 -2.20
C TYR A 45 -17.00 -4.62 -3.63
N ALA A 46 -17.61 -3.94 -4.60
CA ALA A 46 -17.15 -3.85 -5.99
C ALA A 46 -16.31 -2.59 -6.27
N LEU A 47 -16.09 -1.73 -5.26
CA LEU A 47 -15.25 -0.55 -5.42
C LEU A 47 -13.79 -0.96 -5.64
N ARG A 48 -13.12 -0.26 -6.56
CA ARG A 48 -11.67 -0.41 -6.73
C ARG A 48 -10.98 0.05 -5.45
N ARG A 49 -10.14 -0.80 -4.88
CA ARG A 49 -9.14 -0.34 -3.92
C ARG A 49 -8.35 0.79 -4.56
N LYS A 50 -8.18 1.89 -3.83
CA LYS A 50 -7.48 3.08 -4.30
C LYS A 50 -6.12 2.65 -4.88
N PRO A 51 -5.85 2.92 -6.17
CA PRO A 51 -4.56 2.59 -6.74
C PRO A 51 -3.50 3.47 -6.07
N GLY A 52 -2.51 2.84 -5.43
CA GLY A 52 -1.41 3.53 -4.76
C GLY A 52 -0.84 2.76 -3.57
N ARG A 53 0.47 2.97 -3.30
CA ARG A 53 1.11 2.55 -2.04
C ARG A 53 0.60 3.50 -0.94
N THR A 54 0.26 2.97 0.25
CA THR A 54 0.01 3.76 1.46
C THR A 54 1.12 4.80 1.65
N PRO A 55 0.83 5.99 2.19
CA PRO A 55 1.56 7.23 1.91
C PRO A 55 3.07 7.06 2.06
N ALA A 56 3.77 7.42 0.99
CA ALA A 56 5.22 7.33 0.85
C ALA A 56 5.91 7.93 2.08
N GLY A 57 6.97 7.29 2.55
CA GLY A 57 7.50 7.42 3.92
C GLY A 57 7.79 8.83 4.44
N ASP A 58 7.80 9.86 3.59
CA ASP A 58 7.98 11.26 3.97
C ASP A 58 6.76 11.82 4.73
N VAL A 59 5.54 11.43 4.37
CA VAL A 59 4.32 11.85 5.10
C VAL A 59 4.29 11.20 6.49
N MET A 60 4.67 9.91 6.57
CA MET A 60 4.82 9.20 7.84
C MET A 60 5.97 9.76 8.68
N ARG A 61 7.04 10.24 8.03
CA ARG A 61 8.17 10.88 8.73
C ARG A 61 7.77 12.24 9.30
N ALA A 62 7.03 13.06 8.53
CA ALA A 62 6.50 14.33 9.02
C ALA A 62 5.53 14.10 10.19
N TYR A 63 4.58 13.17 10.05
CA TYR A 63 3.67 12.80 11.13
C TYR A 63 4.41 12.29 12.39
N ALA A 64 5.49 11.53 12.23
CA ALA A 64 6.30 11.04 13.36
C ALA A 64 7.12 12.14 14.06
N VAL A 65 7.42 13.26 13.38
CA VAL A 65 8.04 14.45 14.00
C VAL A 65 7.03 15.16 14.89
N ASP A 66 5.80 15.31 14.42
CA ASP A 66 4.72 15.97 15.17
C ASP A 66 4.16 15.11 16.30
N HIS A 67 4.31 13.78 16.19
CA HIS A 67 3.84 12.80 17.17
C HIS A 67 4.96 11.84 17.61
N PRO A 68 5.86 12.29 18.52
CA PRO A 68 6.97 11.48 18.96
C PRO A 68 6.48 10.34 19.88
N VAL A 69 6.38 9.14 19.31
CA VAL A 69 6.14 7.93 20.09
C VAL A 69 7.47 7.45 20.69
N PRO A 70 7.56 7.22 22.01
CA PRO A 70 8.79 6.75 22.64
C PRO A 70 9.14 5.36 22.10
N ARG A 71 10.36 5.23 21.57
CA ARG A 71 10.83 3.98 20.98
C ARG A 71 11.14 2.96 22.08
N PRO A 72 10.67 1.71 21.97
CA PRO A 72 11.05 0.67 22.92
C PRO A 72 12.56 0.40 22.85
N LEU A 73 13.22 0.39 24.02
CA LEU A 73 14.68 0.22 24.18
C LEU A 73 15.22 -1.13 23.69
N THR A 74 14.32 -2.05 23.34
CA THR A 74 14.66 -3.38 22.82
C THR A 74 15.08 -3.38 21.35
N LEU A 75 14.86 -2.28 20.63
CA LEU A 75 15.21 -2.17 19.21
C LEU A 75 16.60 -1.56 19.02
N ALA A 76 17.37 -2.08 18.06
CA ALA A 76 18.71 -1.58 17.72
C ALA A 76 18.70 -0.06 17.43
N PRO A 77 19.72 0.71 17.86
CA PRO A 77 19.76 2.17 17.72
C PRO A 77 19.60 2.60 16.25
N ARG A 78 18.93 3.75 16.02
CA ARG A 78 18.81 4.31 14.67
C ARG A 78 20.20 4.68 14.18
N LYS A 79 20.36 4.80 12.86
CA LYS A 79 21.63 5.21 12.23
C LYS A 79 22.09 6.59 12.73
N GLU A 80 21.16 7.44 13.14
CA GLU A 80 21.37 8.77 13.72
C GLU A 80 22.04 8.69 15.12
N ASP A 81 21.76 7.63 15.89
CA ASP A 81 22.33 7.36 17.22
C ASP A 81 23.42 6.29 17.19
N ALA A 82 23.90 5.91 16.00
CA ALA A 82 24.89 4.85 15.87
C ALA A 82 26.26 5.35 16.30
N ILE A 83 26.96 4.54 17.10
CA ILE A 83 28.32 4.82 17.57
C ILE A 83 29.22 5.13 16.36
N PRO A 84 29.94 6.28 16.33
CA PRO A 84 30.70 6.73 15.18
C PRO A 84 31.66 5.68 14.60
N GLU A 85 32.29 4.89 15.47
CA GLU A 85 33.22 3.81 15.11
C GLU A 85 32.57 2.73 14.24
N ARG A 86 31.30 2.36 14.53
CA ARG A 86 30.56 1.37 13.72
C ARG A 86 30.23 1.91 12.34
N ILE A 87 29.93 3.20 12.22
CA ILE A 87 29.67 3.85 10.93
C ILE A 87 30.93 3.85 10.06
N ALA A 88 32.09 4.15 10.66
CA ALA A 88 33.38 4.14 9.96
C ALA A 88 33.74 2.74 9.45
N ALA A 89 33.57 1.70 10.27
CA ALA A 89 33.83 0.31 9.88
C ALA A 89 32.94 -0.15 8.71
N VAL A 90 31.64 0.17 8.75
CA VAL A 90 30.71 -0.19 7.66
C VAL A 90 31.04 0.56 6.37
N ARG A 91 31.44 1.84 6.44
CA ARG A 91 31.89 2.60 5.26
C ARG A 91 33.15 1.99 4.64
N ALA A 92 34.13 1.62 5.46
CA ALA A 92 35.36 0.98 5.01
C ALA A 92 35.08 -0.39 4.34
N ALA A 93 34.22 -1.21 4.94
CA ALA A 93 33.82 -2.50 4.37
C ALA A 93 33.10 -2.36 3.01
N ASN A 94 32.24 -1.35 2.87
CA ASN A 94 31.56 -1.07 1.60
C ASN A 94 32.52 -0.58 0.52
N ALA A 95 33.48 0.30 0.86
CA ALA A 95 34.50 0.76 -0.07
C ALA A 95 35.37 -0.41 -0.56
N ALA A 96 35.78 -1.31 0.34
CA ALA A 96 36.52 -2.51 -0.03
C ALA A 96 35.73 -3.44 -0.97
N ARG A 97 34.42 -3.60 -0.71
CA ARG A 97 33.54 -4.42 -1.56
C ARG A 97 33.39 -3.83 -2.98
N LEU A 98 33.25 -2.51 -3.09
CA LEU A 98 33.15 -1.81 -4.37
C LEU A 98 34.45 -1.91 -5.18
N ASN A 99 35.60 -1.70 -4.53
CA ASN A 99 36.90 -1.83 -5.20
C ASN A 99 37.14 -3.25 -5.70
N ARG A 100 36.75 -4.27 -4.92
CA ARG A 100 36.87 -5.68 -5.34
C ARG A 100 35.97 -6.01 -6.54
N ALA A 101 34.77 -5.45 -6.58
CA ALA A 101 33.87 -5.62 -7.72
C ALA A 101 34.44 -4.96 -8.99
N ALA A 102 35.05 -3.78 -8.87
CA ALA A 102 35.67 -3.08 -9.99
C ALA A 102 36.91 -3.82 -10.55
N THR A 103 37.67 -4.51 -9.70
CA THR A 103 38.83 -5.32 -10.15
C THR A 103 38.45 -6.63 -10.82
N LEU A 104 37.21 -7.12 -10.65
CA LEU A 104 36.73 -8.39 -11.24
C LEU A 104 35.98 -8.18 -12.57
N SER A 105 35.77 -6.93 -12.99
CA SER A 105 35.06 -6.56 -14.22
C SER A 105 35.99 -6.15 -15.38
N VAL A 106 37.30 -6.45 -15.27
CA VAL A 106 38.34 -6.26 -16.28
C VAL A 106 38.86 -7.63 -16.69
#